data_AF-R0JNB0-F1
#
_entry.id   AF-R0JNB0-F1
#
_cell.length_a   1.000
_cell.length_b   1.000
_cell.length_c   1.000
_cell.angle_alpha   90.00
_cell.angle_beta   90.00
_cell.angle_gamma   90.00
#
_symmetry.space_group_name_H-M   'P 1'
#
loop_
_entity.id
_entity.type
_entity.pdbx_description
1 polymer ?
#
loop_
_entity_poly.entity_id
_entity_poly.type
_entity_poly.pdbx_seq_one_letter_code
_entity_poly.pdbx_strand_id
1 'polypeptide(L)'
;MSFTTCDQETVDIHRDVEDVKNQLPPLPFALPTSHKEFVHCVPPNAPTYRKFNVFTAGSIEMGNAVQWQKHMTTLLSHLPNTVCNPRRGKWNLKTTPLARDENLPTPVSLLELGLWAGSGKVVKGGNVELTCRRYDIPFVKSFAELVPAVEKMLVEKRMVLDDKGDLAGENVHLGKEKPKKWAQLEAENADLQKRIDELQD
;
A
#
# COMPACT_ATOMS: atom_id res chain seq x y z
N MET A 1 14.02 50.76 3.05
CA MET A 1 14.54 49.43 2.70
C MET A 1 13.42 48.45 2.95
N SER A 2 12.72 48.06 1.89
CA SER A 2 11.59 47.14 1.96
C SER A 2 12.16 45.72 1.96
N PHE A 3 11.98 44.99 3.06
CA PHE A 3 12.28 43.57 3.11
C PHE A 3 11.19 42.85 2.33
N THR A 4 11.51 42.43 1.10
CA THR A 4 10.70 41.45 0.37
C THR A 4 10.75 40.16 1.16
N THR A 5 9.66 39.80 1.84
CA THR A 5 9.45 38.47 2.38
C THR A 5 9.47 37.48 1.23
N CYS A 6 10.56 36.72 1.12
CA CYS A 6 10.65 35.55 0.26
C CYS A 6 9.61 34.53 0.73
N ASP A 7 8.57 34.31 -0.08
CA ASP A 7 7.57 33.25 0.12
C ASP A 7 8.26 31.88 -0.03
N GLN A 8 8.84 31.39 1.06
CA GLN A 8 9.43 30.06 1.11
C GLN A 8 8.35 28.97 1.09
N GLU A 9 8.29 28.32 -0.08
CA GLU A 9 8.26 26.86 -0.28
C GLU A 9 6.96 26.10 0.03
N THR A 10 5.98 26.24 -0.87
CA THR A 10 5.00 25.17 -1.13
C THR A 10 5.57 24.21 -2.18
N VAL A 11 5.80 22.94 -1.84
CA VAL A 11 6.24 21.94 -2.82
C VAL A 11 5.01 21.29 -3.45
N ASP A 12 4.89 21.42 -4.78
CA ASP A 12 3.83 20.75 -5.54
C ASP A 12 4.26 19.32 -5.93
N ILE A 13 3.88 18.37 -5.09
CA ILE A 13 4.16 16.95 -5.31
C ILE A 13 3.16 16.28 -6.28
N HIS A 14 2.18 17.01 -6.82
CA HIS A 14 1.29 16.55 -7.90
C HIS A 14 1.79 16.87 -9.30
N ARG A 15 2.84 17.69 -9.44
CA ARG A 15 3.43 18.00 -10.74
C ARG A 15 3.82 16.72 -11.47
N ASP A 16 3.41 16.59 -12.73
CA ASP A 16 3.82 15.46 -13.55
C ASP A 16 5.34 15.46 -13.71
N VAL A 17 5.93 14.31 -13.39
CA VAL A 17 7.37 14.06 -13.52
C VAL A 17 7.54 13.20 -14.76
N GLU A 18 8.39 13.66 -15.66
CA GLU A 18 8.77 12.91 -16.84
C GLU A 18 9.48 11.61 -16.46
N ASP A 19 9.07 10.50 -17.05
CA ASP A 19 9.68 9.20 -16.81
C ASP A 19 10.93 9.01 -17.67
N VAL A 20 11.97 9.81 -17.41
CA VAL A 20 13.25 9.79 -18.14
C VAL A 20 13.90 8.40 -18.14
N LYS A 21 13.62 7.58 -17.12
CA LYS A 21 14.19 6.24 -16.94
C LYS A 21 13.29 5.13 -17.50
N ASN A 22 12.15 5.45 -18.11
CA ASN A 22 11.16 4.48 -18.62
C ASN A 22 10.83 3.38 -17.60
N GLN A 23 10.63 3.78 -16.35
CA GLN A 23 10.31 2.88 -15.24
C GLN A 23 8.86 2.38 -15.29
N LEU A 24 7.98 3.13 -15.94
CA LEU A 24 6.58 2.77 -16.11
C LEU A 24 6.36 2.14 -17.50
N PRO A 25 5.59 1.04 -17.57
CA PRO A 25 5.10 0.56 -18.84
C PRO A 25 4.18 1.61 -19.48
N PRO A 26 4.04 1.60 -20.82
CA PRO A 26 3.02 2.42 -21.45
C PRO A 26 1.64 2.01 -20.96
N LEU A 27 0.76 2.99 -20.75
CA LEU A 27 -0.64 2.69 -20.50
C LEU A 27 -1.24 1.95 -21.71
N PRO A 28 -2.19 1.02 -21.49
CA PRO A 28 -2.87 0.34 -22.58
C PRO A 28 -3.58 1.36 -23.47
N PHE A 29 -3.65 1.06 -24.78
CA PHE A 29 -4.26 1.95 -25.78
C PHE A 29 -5.70 2.35 -25.40
N ALA A 30 -6.46 1.40 -24.85
CA ALA A 30 -7.73 1.67 -24.20
C ALA A 30 -7.54 1.58 -22.68
N LEU A 31 -7.84 2.67 -21.97
CA LEU A 31 -7.80 2.66 -20.52
C LEU A 31 -8.86 1.69 -19.96
N PRO A 32 -8.57 0.99 -18.86
CA PRO A 32 -9.55 0.12 -18.23
C PRO A 32 -10.81 0.92 -17.84
N THR A 33 -11.99 0.35 -18.08
CA THR A 33 -13.23 0.97 -17.62
C THR A 33 -13.29 0.85 -16.10
N SER A 34 -13.42 1.98 -15.41
CA SER A 34 -13.42 1.99 -13.95
C SER A 34 -14.67 1.28 -13.42
N HIS A 35 -14.46 0.41 -12.42
CA HIS A 35 -15.53 -0.32 -11.76
C HIS A 35 -16.35 0.60 -10.87
N LYS A 36 -17.67 0.39 -10.78
CA LYS A 36 -18.58 1.23 -9.96
C LYS A 36 -18.23 1.25 -8.47
N GLU A 37 -17.65 0.15 -7.98
CA GLU A 37 -17.20 -0.01 -6.59
C GLU A 37 -15.73 0.33 -6.37
N PHE A 38 -14.99 0.71 -7.42
CA PHE A 38 -13.62 1.16 -7.29
C PHE A 38 -13.57 2.48 -6.50
N VAL A 39 -12.63 2.59 -5.56
CA VAL A 39 -12.42 3.81 -4.79
C VAL A 39 -10.95 4.17 -4.77
N HIS A 40 -10.61 5.36 -5.27
CA HIS A 40 -9.28 5.94 -5.13
C HIS A 40 -9.25 6.90 -3.93
N CYS A 41 -8.53 6.53 -2.88
CA CYS A 41 -8.38 7.34 -1.67
C CYS A 41 -7.03 8.05 -1.66
N VAL A 42 -7.08 9.38 -1.47
CA VAL A 42 -5.89 10.24 -1.30
C VAL A 42 -6.06 11.13 -0.05
N PRO A 43 -4.99 11.39 0.71
CA PRO A 43 -5.02 12.34 1.81
C PRO A 43 -5.40 13.76 1.36
N PRO A 44 -6.03 14.59 2.20
CA PRO A 44 -6.23 14.42 3.65
C PRO A 44 -7.48 13.62 4.05
N ASN A 45 -8.27 13.16 3.08
CA ASN A 45 -9.51 12.44 3.37
C ASN A 45 -9.20 11.05 3.94
N ALA A 46 -9.97 10.63 4.94
CA ALA A 46 -9.86 9.29 5.47
C ALA A 46 -10.20 8.27 4.38
N PRO A 47 -9.42 7.18 4.24
CA PRO A 47 -9.71 6.16 3.25
C PRO A 47 -11.00 5.41 3.57
N THR A 48 -11.79 5.12 2.53
CA THR A 48 -12.96 4.24 2.64
C THR A 48 -12.50 2.81 2.40
N TYR A 49 -12.50 2.00 3.45
CA TYR A 49 -12.09 0.61 3.34
C TYR A 49 -13.22 -0.28 2.85
N ARG A 50 -12.86 -1.21 1.96
CA ARG A 50 -13.70 -2.29 1.45
C ARG A 50 -13.15 -3.65 1.88
N LYS A 51 -13.70 -4.74 1.35
CA LYS A 51 -13.17 -6.09 1.60
C LYS A 51 -11.74 -6.23 1.08
N PHE A 52 -11.47 -5.66 -0.09
CA PHE A 52 -10.14 -5.65 -0.71
C PHE A 52 -9.61 -4.23 -0.84
N ASN A 53 -8.42 -4.00 -0.30
CA ASN A 53 -7.76 -2.70 -0.32
C ASN A 53 -6.29 -2.89 -0.70
N VAL A 54 -5.77 -2.00 -1.53
CA VAL A 54 -4.36 -1.94 -1.95
C VAL A 54 -3.77 -0.63 -1.45
N PHE A 55 -2.70 -0.69 -0.67
CA PHE A 55 -1.96 0.50 -0.22
C PHE A 55 -0.67 0.64 -1.02
N THR A 56 -0.50 1.74 -1.74
CA THR A 56 0.67 1.93 -2.64
C THR A 56 1.85 2.55 -1.88
N ALA A 57 2.46 1.76 -0.98
CA ALA A 57 3.62 2.16 -0.19
C ALA A 57 4.92 2.17 -1.01
N GLY A 58 5.54 3.34 -1.16
CA GLY A 58 6.85 3.45 -1.81
C GLY A 58 7.27 4.88 -2.10
N SER A 59 8.31 5.02 -2.92
CA SER A 59 9.00 6.29 -3.14
C SER A 59 8.07 7.38 -3.68
N ILE A 60 8.10 8.54 -3.02
CA ILE A 60 7.46 9.79 -3.48
C ILE A 60 8.54 10.85 -3.80
N GLU A 61 9.72 10.74 -3.18
CA GLU A 61 10.91 11.61 -3.39
C GLU A 61 10.59 13.10 -3.40
N MET A 62 9.73 13.56 -2.48
CA MET A 62 9.26 14.95 -2.41
C MET A 62 8.71 15.49 -3.74
N GLY A 63 8.08 14.62 -4.52
CA GLY A 63 7.53 14.99 -5.82
C GLY A 63 8.43 14.62 -7.00
N ASN A 64 9.70 14.25 -6.79
CA ASN A 64 10.65 13.92 -7.86
C ASN A 64 10.48 12.51 -8.43
N ALA A 65 9.81 11.61 -7.71
CA ALA A 65 9.51 10.29 -8.24
C ALA A 65 8.44 10.40 -9.32
N VAL A 66 8.60 9.65 -10.41
CA VAL A 66 7.55 9.41 -11.39
C VAL A 66 6.27 8.97 -10.68
N GLN A 67 5.11 9.41 -11.14
CA GLN A 67 3.82 9.20 -10.46
C GLN A 67 3.27 7.78 -10.64
N TRP A 68 4.08 6.79 -10.28
CA TRP A 68 3.76 5.36 -10.36
C TRP A 68 2.52 4.99 -9.55
N GLN A 69 2.21 5.73 -8.47
CA GLN A 69 0.99 5.52 -7.69
C GLN A 69 -0.26 5.82 -8.52
N LYS A 70 -0.29 6.90 -9.29
CA LYS A 70 -1.40 7.21 -10.20
C LYS A 70 -1.53 6.13 -11.28
N HIS A 71 -0.40 5.69 -11.83
CA HIS A 71 -0.37 4.65 -12.85
C HIS A 71 -0.95 3.33 -12.33
N MET A 72 -0.59 2.94 -11.10
CA MET A 72 -1.16 1.79 -10.40
C MET A 72 -2.68 1.93 -10.21
N THR A 73 -3.14 3.10 -9.75
CA THR A 73 -4.57 3.40 -9.58
C THR A 73 -5.33 3.19 -10.89
N THR A 74 -4.80 3.69 -12.02
CA THR A 74 -5.42 3.50 -13.34
C THR A 74 -5.52 2.03 -13.72
N LEU A 75 -4.44 1.27 -13.56
CA LEU A 75 -4.40 -0.13 -13.94
C LEU A 75 -5.33 -1.00 -13.07
N LEU A 76 -5.46 -0.69 -11.78
CA LEU A 76 -6.35 -1.41 -10.86
C LEU A 76 -7.81 -0.90 -10.84
N SER A 77 -8.11 0.16 -11.58
CA SER A 77 -9.43 0.84 -11.53
C SER A 77 -10.60 -0.01 -12.00
N HIS A 78 -10.34 -1.08 -12.76
CA HIS A 78 -11.32 -2.01 -13.27
C HIS A 78 -11.78 -3.04 -12.23
N LEU A 79 -11.17 -3.06 -11.04
CA LEU A 79 -11.51 -3.99 -9.97
C LEU A 79 -12.38 -3.30 -8.89
N PRO A 80 -13.28 -4.03 -8.22
CA PRO A 80 -14.07 -3.56 -7.09
C PRO A 80 -13.26 -3.45 -5.79
N ASN A 81 -12.15 -2.71 -5.80
CA ASN A 81 -11.25 -2.53 -4.67
C ASN A 81 -11.12 -1.06 -4.25
N THR A 82 -10.50 -0.83 -3.10
CA THR A 82 -10.01 0.49 -2.71
C THR A 82 -8.50 0.57 -2.95
N VAL A 83 -8.04 1.58 -3.68
CA VAL A 83 -6.60 1.93 -3.77
C VAL A 83 -6.33 3.14 -2.88
N CYS A 84 -5.51 2.95 -1.85
CA CYS A 84 -5.05 3.97 -0.94
C CYS A 84 -3.70 4.51 -1.41
N ASN A 85 -3.70 5.70 -1.98
CA ASN A 85 -2.52 6.37 -2.52
C ASN A 85 -2.02 7.44 -1.53
N PRO A 86 -0.87 7.22 -0.85
CA PRO A 86 -0.37 8.15 0.17
C PRO A 86 0.23 9.44 -0.41
N ARG A 87 0.40 9.56 -1.74
CA ARG A 87 0.92 10.77 -2.39
C ARG A 87 -0.13 11.88 -2.32
N ARG A 88 -0.07 12.65 -1.23
CA ARG A 88 -0.85 13.88 -1.00
C ARG A 88 -0.50 14.95 -2.05
N GLY A 89 -1.30 15.99 -2.19
CA GLY A 89 -0.96 17.18 -2.97
C GLY A 89 -0.06 18.16 -2.25
N LYS A 90 -0.31 19.47 -2.42
CA LYS A 90 0.49 20.58 -1.86
C LYS A 90 0.99 20.29 -0.45
N TRP A 91 2.31 20.16 -0.31
CA TRP A 91 2.97 19.96 0.96
C TRP A 91 3.42 21.31 1.51
N ASN A 92 2.91 21.65 2.70
CA ASN A 92 3.23 22.89 3.40
C ASN A 92 4.11 22.58 4.61
N LEU A 93 5.39 22.97 4.54
CA LEU A 93 6.39 22.73 5.59
C LEU A 93 6.00 23.34 6.96
N LYS A 94 5.16 24.38 6.97
CA LYS A 94 4.70 25.05 8.19
C LYS A 94 3.56 24.33 8.93
N THR A 95 2.82 23.43 8.28
CA THR A 95 1.60 22.81 8.84
C THR A 95 1.74 21.32 9.18
N THR A 96 2.93 20.73 9.05
CA THR A 96 3.16 19.30 9.32
C THR A 96 4.44 19.12 10.14
N PRO A 97 4.35 19.09 11.49
CA PRO A 97 5.52 19.18 12.38
C PRO A 97 6.42 17.93 12.48
N LEU A 98 6.37 16.96 11.57
CA LEU A 98 7.14 15.72 11.71
C LEU A 98 7.66 15.24 10.35
N ALA A 99 8.91 15.61 10.04
CA ALA A 99 9.91 14.83 9.31
C ALA A 99 11.05 15.77 8.86
N ARG A 100 11.79 16.34 9.83
CA ARG A 100 13.12 16.90 9.52
C ARG A 100 14.12 15.75 9.57
N ASP A 101 14.34 15.14 8.43
CA ASP A 101 15.63 14.53 8.12
C ASP A 101 15.82 14.62 6.61
N GLU A 102 16.76 15.45 6.17
CA GLU A 102 17.01 15.74 4.75
C GLU A 102 17.66 14.56 4.02
N ASN A 103 17.84 13.41 4.71
CA ASN A 103 18.57 12.26 4.18
C ASN A 103 17.90 10.90 4.46
N LEU A 104 16.57 10.84 4.46
CA LEU A 104 15.83 9.59 4.64
C LEU A 104 15.22 9.06 3.33
N PRO A 105 16.00 8.42 2.42
CA PRO A 105 15.41 7.64 1.35
C PRO A 105 14.72 6.42 1.97
N THR A 106 13.38 6.41 1.94
CA THR A 106 12.51 5.24 2.14
C THR A 106 12.42 4.57 3.55
N PRO A 107 12.81 5.16 4.69
CA PRO A 107 12.76 4.44 5.98
C PRO A 107 11.34 4.05 6.39
N VAL A 108 10.33 4.88 6.07
CA VAL A 108 8.93 4.62 6.44
C VAL A 108 8.39 3.41 5.67
N SER A 109 8.64 3.33 4.37
CA SER A 109 8.21 2.18 3.57
C SER A 109 8.93 0.88 3.93
N LEU A 110 10.17 0.95 4.44
CA LEU A 110 10.89 -0.22 4.96
C LEU A 110 10.41 -0.65 6.35
N LEU A 111 10.03 0.32 7.21
CA LEU A 111 9.41 0.05 8.49
C LEU A 111 8.02 -0.59 8.31
N GLU A 112 7.22 -0.07 7.39
CA GLU A 112 5.93 -0.64 7.00
C GLU A 112 6.10 -2.06 6.43
N LEU A 113 7.12 -2.25 5.58
CA LEU A 113 7.46 -3.59 5.07
C LEU A 113 7.75 -4.55 6.23
N GLY A 114 8.54 -4.15 7.23
CA GLY A 114 8.84 -4.98 8.40
C GLY A 114 7.60 -5.33 9.22
N LEU A 115 6.69 -4.36 9.42
CA LEU A 115 5.43 -4.58 10.15
C LEU A 115 4.49 -5.56 9.44
N TRP A 116 4.49 -5.56 8.10
CA TRP A 116 3.56 -6.35 7.29
C TRP A 116 4.18 -7.57 6.61
N ALA A 117 5.50 -7.79 6.75
CA ALA A 117 6.26 -8.87 6.10
C ALA A 117 5.62 -10.25 6.29
N GLY A 118 5.24 -10.59 7.52
CA GLY A 118 4.61 -11.88 7.85
C GLY A 118 3.12 -11.98 7.54
N SER A 119 2.49 -10.95 6.98
CA SER A 119 1.04 -10.95 6.72
C SER A 119 0.62 -11.66 5.43
N GLY A 120 1.58 -11.91 4.53
CA GLY A 120 1.34 -12.40 3.18
C GLY A 120 0.45 -11.47 2.35
N LYS A 121 0.48 -10.16 2.62
CA LYS A 121 -0.30 -9.12 1.91
C LYS A 121 0.59 -8.03 1.29
N VAL A 122 1.88 -8.31 1.17
CA VAL A 122 2.87 -7.35 0.70
C VAL A 122 3.47 -7.86 -0.59
N VAL A 123 3.50 -7.00 -1.61
CA VAL A 123 4.31 -7.19 -2.82
C VAL A 123 5.30 -6.02 -2.86
N LYS A 124 6.57 -6.29 -3.16
CA LYS A 124 7.60 -5.23 -3.16
C LYS A 124 8.56 -5.39 -4.33
N GLY A 125 9.08 -4.26 -4.82
CA GLY A 125 10.19 -4.19 -5.76
C GLY A 125 11.30 -3.27 -5.25
N GLY A 126 12.48 -3.32 -5.88
CA GLY A 126 13.65 -2.50 -5.54
C GLY A 126 14.71 -3.23 -4.70
N ASN A 127 15.49 -2.49 -3.89
CA ASN A 127 16.71 -3.00 -3.24
C ASN A 127 16.48 -3.89 -1.99
N VAL A 128 15.33 -4.56 -1.88
CA VAL A 128 14.93 -5.35 -0.70
C VAL A 128 14.78 -6.84 -0.99
N GLU A 129 15.32 -7.30 -2.11
CA GLU A 129 15.19 -8.68 -2.58
C GLU A 129 15.58 -9.72 -1.53
N LEU A 130 16.70 -9.51 -0.82
CA LEU A 130 17.16 -10.45 0.21
C LEU A 130 16.19 -10.55 1.39
N THR A 131 15.60 -9.42 1.81
CA THR A 131 14.58 -9.37 2.86
C THR A 131 13.30 -10.04 2.39
N CYS A 132 12.87 -9.78 1.16
CA CYS A 132 11.69 -10.42 0.58
C CYS A 132 11.84 -11.95 0.54
N ARG A 133 12.98 -12.47 0.09
CA ARG A 133 13.27 -13.91 0.10
C ARG A 133 13.23 -14.51 1.50
N ARG A 134 13.73 -13.80 2.52
CA ARG A 134 13.72 -14.28 3.91
C ARG A 134 12.31 -14.46 4.48
N TYR A 135 11.38 -13.60 4.09
CA TYR A 135 10.01 -13.59 4.61
C TYR A 135 8.98 -14.16 3.62
N ASP A 136 9.44 -14.81 2.54
CA ASP A 136 8.60 -15.34 1.45
C ASP A 136 7.62 -14.30 0.88
N ILE A 137 8.10 -13.05 0.77
CA ILE A 137 7.34 -11.93 0.21
C ILE A 137 7.52 -11.96 -1.32
N PRO A 138 6.44 -11.95 -2.11
CA PRO A 138 6.52 -11.81 -3.56
C PRO A 138 7.34 -10.57 -3.96
N PHE A 139 8.42 -10.82 -4.69
CA PHE A 139 9.34 -9.79 -5.17
C PHE A 139 9.25 -9.66 -6.69
N VAL A 140 9.12 -8.42 -7.17
CA VAL A 140 9.06 -8.10 -8.61
C VAL A 140 10.19 -7.16 -9.00
N LYS A 141 10.76 -7.36 -10.19
CA LYS A 141 11.93 -6.59 -10.64
C LYS A 141 11.55 -5.33 -11.41
N SER A 142 10.33 -5.27 -11.93
CA SER A 142 9.83 -4.14 -12.72
C SER A 142 8.42 -3.75 -12.31
N PHE A 143 8.03 -2.52 -12.64
CA PHE A 143 6.65 -2.07 -12.45
C PHE A 143 5.67 -2.90 -13.30
N ALA A 144 6.07 -3.33 -14.50
CA ALA A 144 5.24 -4.14 -15.39
C ALA A 144 4.82 -5.48 -14.75
N GLU A 145 5.67 -6.06 -13.90
CA GLU A 145 5.37 -7.28 -13.15
C GLU A 145 4.54 -7.02 -11.87
N LEU A 146 4.55 -5.79 -11.37
CA LEU A 146 3.92 -5.44 -10.10
C LEU A 146 2.39 -5.53 -10.18
N VAL A 147 1.78 -5.05 -11.25
CA VAL A 147 0.31 -5.09 -11.41
C VAL A 147 -0.21 -6.54 -11.45
N PRO A 148 0.31 -7.42 -12.32
CA PRO A 148 -0.07 -8.83 -12.31
C PRO A 148 0.16 -9.52 -10.95
N ALA A 149 1.24 -9.16 -10.24
CA ALA A 149 1.51 -9.72 -8.92
C ALA A 149 0.46 -9.29 -7.87
N VAL A 150 0.01 -8.04 -7.91
CA VAL A 150 -1.08 -7.54 -7.04
C VAL A 150 -2.40 -8.23 -7.39
N GLU A 151 -2.75 -8.35 -8.66
CA GLU A 151 -3.96 -9.05 -9.11
C GLU A 151 -3.96 -10.52 -8.68
N LYS A 152 -2.84 -11.22 -8.89
CA LYS A 152 -2.64 -12.60 -8.41
C LYS A 152 -2.86 -12.70 -6.89
N MET A 153 -2.29 -11.76 -6.13
CA MET A 153 -2.46 -11.72 -4.68
C MET A 153 -3.92 -11.47 -4.28
N LEU A 154 -4.65 -10.61 -4.99
CA LEU A 154 -6.07 -10.39 -4.72
C LEU A 154 -6.88 -11.67 -4.92
N VAL A 155 -6.60 -12.41 -6.00
CA VAL A 155 -7.23 -13.72 -6.28
C VAL A 155 -6.88 -14.74 -5.20
N GLU A 156 -5.61 -14.86 -4.78
CA GLU A 156 -5.19 -15.74 -3.68
C GLU A 156 -5.86 -15.39 -2.34
N LYS A 157 -6.17 -14.10 -2.11
CA LYS A 157 -6.97 -13.63 -0.97
C LYS A 157 -8.48 -13.84 -1.16
N ARG A 158 -8.87 -14.64 -2.15
CA ARG A 158 -10.25 -15.03 -2.47
C ARG A 158 -11.10 -13.88 -3.03
N MET A 159 -10.49 -12.98 -3.81
CA MET A 159 -11.26 -12.14 -4.71
C MET A 159 -11.78 -13.02 -5.84
N VAL A 160 -13.10 -13.13 -5.92
CA VAL A 160 -13.81 -13.83 -6.99
C VAL A 160 -14.75 -12.80 -7.63
N LEU A 161 -14.67 -12.67 -8.95
CA LEU A 161 -15.53 -11.78 -9.71
C LEU A 161 -16.59 -12.59 -10.46
N ASP A 162 -17.78 -12.04 -10.62
CA ASP A 162 -18.83 -12.60 -11.46
C ASP A 162 -18.66 -12.23 -12.94
N ASP A 163 -19.56 -12.72 -13.81
CA ASP A 163 -19.52 -12.44 -15.26
C ASP A 163 -19.67 -10.95 -15.61
N LYS A 164 -20.05 -10.09 -14.64
CA LYS A 164 -20.20 -8.64 -14.79
C LYS A 164 -19.00 -7.88 -14.22
N GLY A 165 -18.03 -8.57 -13.63
CA GLY A 165 -16.86 -7.99 -12.97
C GLY A 165 -17.10 -7.55 -11.52
N ASP A 166 -18.28 -7.86 -10.96
CA ASP A 166 -18.64 -7.53 -9.58
C ASP A 166 -18.09 -8.59 -8.61
N LEU A 167 -17.83 -8.20 -7.36
CA LEU A 167 -17.39 -9.14 -6.32
C LEU A 167 -18.47 -10.17 -5.99
N ALA A 168 -18.09 -11.45 -6.01
CA ALA A 168 -18.93 -12.53 -5.49
C ALA A 168 -18.96 -12.46 -3.96
N GLY A 169 -20.01 -11.82 -3.42
CA GLY A 169 -20.30 -11.67 -1.99
C GLY A 169 -20.16 -10.23 -1.48
N GLU A 170 -20.33 -10.04 -0.16
CA GLU A 170 -20.31 -8.70 0.43
C GLU A 170 -18.94 -8.02 0.29
N ASN A 171 -18.95 -6.76 -0.18
CA ASN A 171 -17.76 -5.92 -0.33
C ASN A 171 -17.56 -4.95 0.85
N VAL A 172 -17.69 -5.48 2.08
CA VAL A 172 -17.60 -4.69 3.31
C VAL A 172 -16.25 -4.92 3.99
N HIS A 173 -15.70 -3.86 4.58
CA HIS A 173 -14.52 -3.98 5.42
C HIS A 173 -14.83 -4.77 6.69
N LEU A 174 -14.29 -5.99 6.78
CA LEU A 174 -14.33 -6.78 8.01
C LEU A 174 -13.18 -6.32 8.91
N GLY A 175 -13.53 -5.74 10.06
CA GLY A 175 -12.55 -5.46 11.11
C GLY A 175 -11.86 -6.75 11.51
N LYS A 176 -10.54 -6.83 11.32
CA LYS A 176 -9.77 -7.97 11.84
C LYS A 176 -9.50 -7.73 13.31
N GLU A 177 -9.74 -8.74 14.15
CA GLU A 177 -9.26 -8.70 15.52
C GLU A 177 -7.75 -8.47 15.51
N LYS A 178 -7.28 -7.61 16.42
CA LYS A 178 -5.85 -7.37 16.55
C LYS A 178 -5.19 -8.70 16.94
N PRO A 179 -4.09 -9.10 16.28
CA PRO A 179 -3.37 -10.29 16.70
C PRO A 179 -2.99 -10.14 18.18
N LYS A 180 -3.29 -11.18 18.97
CA LYS A 180 -2.94 -11.21 20.39
C LYS A 180 -1.41 -11.12 20.54
N LYS A 181 -0.94 -10.50 21.62
CA LYS A 181 0.50 -10.41 21.90
C LYS A 181 1.04 -11.82 22.16
N TRP A 182 2.30 -12.07 21.78
CA TRP A 182 2.96 -13.36 21.97
C TRP A 182 2.85 -13.88 23.42
N ALA A 183 3.11 -13.02 24.41
CA ALA A 183 2.97 -13.36 25.83
C ALA A 183 1.53 -13.77 26.23
N GLN A 184 0.51 -13.21 25.57
CA GLN A 184 -0.89 -13.58 25.80
C GLN A 184 -1.21 -14.94 25.19
N LEU A 185 -0.64 -15.24 24.01
CA LEU A 185 -0.77 -16.56 23.37
C LEU A 185 -0.04 -17.64 24.17
N GLU A 186 1.14 -17.36 24.72
CA GLU A 186 1.88 -18.30 25.58
C GLU A 186 1.12 -18.61 26.87
N ALA A 187 0.53 -17.59 27.51
CA ALA A 187 -0.31 -17.79 28.70
C ALA A 187 -1.56 -18.63 28.39
N GLU A 188 -2.24 -18.37 27.27
CA GLU A 188 -3.39 -19.16 26.83
C GLU A 188 -2.99 -20.60 26.48
N ASN A 189 -1.86 -20.80 25.79
CA ASN A 189 -1.35 -22.15 25.48
C ASN A 189 -0.97 -22.92 26.75
N ALA A 190 -0.35 -22.27 27.74
CA ALA A 190 -0.01 -22.91 29.01
C ALA A 190 -1.25 -23.31 29.82
N ASP A 191 -2.29 -22.45 29.84
CA ASP A 191 -3.57 -22.77 30.48
C ASP A 191 -4.29 -23.92 29.75
N LEU A 192 -4.32 -23.89 28.42
CA LEU A 192 -4.90 -24.96 27.61
C LEU A 192 -4.16 -26.29 27.83
N GLN A 193 -2.84 -26.27 27.90
CA GLN A 193 -2.05 -27.47 28.16
C GLN A 193 -2.37 -28.05 29.54
N LYS A 194 -2.49 -27.19 30.57
CA LYS A 194 -2.88 -27.62 31.91
C LYS A 194 -4.27 -28.29 31.93
N ARG A 195 -5.24 -27.75 31.20
CA ARG A 195 -6.59 -28.33 31.10
C ARG A 195 -6.60 -29.66 30.33
N ILE A 196 -5.70 -29.84 29.36
CA ILE A 196 -5.53 -31.12 28.68
C ILE A 196 -4.97 -32.15 29.64
N ASP A 197 -3.94 -31.79 30.42
CA ASP A 197 -3.31 -32.69 31.38
C ASP A 197 -4.32 -33.10 32.48
N GLU A 198 -5.13 -32.17 33.00
CA GLU A 198 -6.21 -32.44 33.97
C GLU A 198 -7.34 -33.35 33.42
N LEU A 199 -7.49 -33.49 32.11
CA LEU A 199 -8.47 -34.38 31.46
C LEU A 199 -7.88 -35.74 31.09
N GLN A 200 -6.55 -35.87 31.10
CA GLN A 200 -5.82 -37.10 30.80
C GLN A 200 -5.46 -37.91 32.06
N ASP A 201 -5.60 -37.31 33.24
CA ASP A 201 -5.57 -37.95 34.57
C ASP A 201 -6.96 -38.50 34.98
#